data_AF-A0A1D2WT19-F1
#
_entry.id   AF-A0A1D2WT19-F1
#
_cell.length_a   1.000
_cell.length_b   1.000
_cell.length_c   1.000
_cell.angle_alpha   90.00
_cell.angle_beta   90.00
_cell.angle_gamma   90.00
#
_symmetry.space_group_name_H-M   'P 1'
#
loop_
_entity.id
_entity.type
_entity.pdbx_description
1 polymer ?
#
loop_
_entity_poly.entity_id
_entity_poly.type
_entity_poly.pdbx_seq_one_letter_code
_entity_poly.pdbx_strand_id
1 'polypeptide(L)'
;MVNKDKTVSNRLSREKDTSKIYNKLLESNGPLKENKFHSKDIFALALAYGYSQGSRLPIESRQLFINKENFGKDLPALINALAITKSSDGIEILSEDTPEIYKFAEEYANGGLDILETEYMEGGDEFIEKLRLILLKLNEDDRIIKKLGELDI
;
A
#
# COMPACT_ATOMS: atom_id res chain seq x y z
N MET A 1 14.41 18.38 -30.09
CA MET A 1 15.07 17.82 -28.90
C MET A 1 14.07 16.91 -28.22
N VAL A 2 14.32 15.60 -28.20
CA VAL A 2 13.49 14.64 -27.46
C VAL A 2 13.88 14.74 -25.99
N ASN A 3 12.92 15.12 -25.14
CA ASN A 3 13.12 15.26 -23.71
C ASN A 3 13.46 13.86 -23.14
N LYS A 4 14.69 13.68 -22.64
CA LYS A 4 15.25 12.37 -22.30
C LYS A 4 14.96 11.90 -20.87
N ASP A 5 14.24 12.67 -20.06
CA ASP A 5 14.05 12.36 -18.65
C ASP A 5 12.56 12.37 -18.26
N LYS A 6 11.99 11.16 -18.22
CA LYS A 6 10.92 10.68 -17.31
C LYS A 6 10.35 9.37 -17.89
N THR A 7 11.20 8.37 -18.14
CA THR A 7 10.68 7.02 -18.29
C THR A 7 10.10 6.62 -16.93
N VAL A 8 8.78 6.44 -16.86
CA VAL A 8 8.14 5.90 -15.66
C VAL A 8 8.85 4.59 -15.34
N SER A 9 9.48 4.52 -14.18
CA SER A 9 10.11 3.28 -13.71
C SER A 9 9.07 2.16 -13.79
N ASN A 10 9.42 1.04 -14.43
CA ASN A 10 8.56 -0.16 -14.42
C ASN A 10 8.52 -0.84 -13.04
N ARG A 11 9.01 -0.16 -12.00
CA ARG A 11 9.08 -0.66 -10.63
C ARG A 11 8.62 0.40 -9.66
N LEU A 12 7.88 -0.05 -8.64
CA LEU A 12 7.57 0.71 -7.44
C LEU A 12 8.85 0.93 -6.62
N SER A 13 8.91 2.04 -5.89
CA SER A 13 10.03 2.38 -5.02
C SER A 13 9.69 2.17 -3.54
N ARG A 14 10.71 2.07 -2.71
CA ARG A 14 10.59 2.14 -1.24
C ARG A 14 11.73 2.98 -0.66
N GLU A 15 11.63 3.33 0.61
CA GLU A 15 12.73 3.94 1.36
C GLU A 15 13.94 3.01 1.42
N LYS A 16 15.13 3.59 1.32
CA LYS A 16 16.39 2.85 1.36
C LYS A 16 16.53 2.16 2.72
N ASP A 17 17.28 1.06 2.75
CA ASP A 17 17.60 0.29 3.96
C ASP A 17 16.42 -0.42 4.67
N THR A 18 15.18 -0.21 4.22
CA THR A 18 13.99 -0.96 4.67
C THR A 18 13.99 -2.45 4.26
N SER A 19 14.96 -2.89 3.44
CA SER A 19 15.12 -4.29 3.03
C SER A 19 15.14 -5.26 4.21
N LYS A 20 15.77 -4.86 5.32
CA LYS A 20 15.89 -5.69 6.52
C LYS A 20 14.52 -5.91 7.18
N ILE A 21 13.67 -4.88 7.20
CA ILE A 21 12.33 -4.95 7.78
C ILE A 21 11.45 -5.91 6.97
N TYR A 22 11.46 -5.78 5.64
CA TYR A 22 10.73 -6.71 4.76
C TYR A 22 11.16 -8.16 4.96
N ASN A 23 12.47 -8.42 5.01
CA ASN A 23 12.96 -9.79 5.21
C ASN A 23 12.58 -10.30 6.60
N LYS A 24 12.71 -9.46 7.64
CA LYS A 24 12.32 -9.79 9.01
C LYS A 24 10.84 -10.18 9.11
N LEU A 25 9.94 -9.43 8.45
CA LEU A 25 8.50 -9.72 8.41
C LEU A 25 8.16 -11.01 7.62
N LEU A 26 8.93 -11.34 6.58
CA LEU A 26 8.72 -12.53 5.76
C LEU A 26 9.28 -13.80 6.41
N GLU A 27 10.35 -13.67 7.20
CA GLU A 27 11.06 -14.79 7.80
C GLU A 27 10.61 -15.10 9.23
N SER A 28 9.96 -14.14 9.90
CA SER A 28 9.39 -14.29 11.23
C SER A 28 8.35 -15.41 11.25
N ASN A 29 8.36 -16.20 12.33
CA ASN A 29 7.35 -17.24 12.51
C ASN A 29 5.97 -16.58 12.73
N GLY A 30 4.92 -17.24 12.24
CA GLY A 30 3.55 -16.75 12.33
C GLY A 30 2.88 -16.60 10.96
N PRO A 31 1.71 -15.93 10.94
CA PRO A 31 0.77 -16.00 9.82
C PRO A 31 1.32 -15.48 8.48
N LEU A 32 2.21 -14.48 8.48
CA LEU A 32 2.77 -13.95 7.23
C LEU A 32 3.64 -14.98 6.50
N LYS A 33 4.45 -15.74 7.26
CA LYS A 33 5.31 -16.80 6.71
C LYS A 33 4.51 -18.03 6.31
N GLU A 34 3.56 -18.45 7.14
CA GLU A 34 2.72 -19.63 6.89
C GLU A 34 1.89 -19.49 5.60
N ASN A 35 1.39 -18.28 5.35
CA ASN A 35 0.60 -17.97 4.14
C ASN A 35 1.46 -17.59 2.93
N LYS A 36 2.79 -17.77 3.00
CA LYS A 36 3.74 -17.52 1.91
C LYS A 36 3.65 -16.11 1.32
N PHE A 37 3.52 -15.10 2.17
CA PHE A 37 3.48 -13.72 1.71
C PHE A 37 4.77 -13.39 0.96
N HIS A 38 4.67 -12.48 -0.01
CA HIS A 38 5.80 -11.93 -0.73
C HIS A 38 5.93 -10.43 -0.45
N SER A 39 7.02 -9.83 -0.91
CA SER A 39 7.29 -8.39 -0.79
C SER A 39 6.12 -7.50 -1.24
N LYS A 40 5.38 -7.90 -2.28
CA LYS A 40 4.19 -7.18 -2.76
C LYS A 40 3.04 -7.20 -1.75
N ASP A 41 2.89 -8.29 -1.00
CA ASP A 41 1.80 -8.50 -0.04
C ASP A 41 2.09 -7.70 1.24
N ILE A 42 3.35 -7.72 1.69
CA ILE A 42 3.82 -6.84 2.77
C ILE A 42 3.67 -5.37 2.38
N PHE A 43 3.99 -5.00 1.14
CA PHE A 43 3.78 -3.64 0.65
C PHE A 43 2.30 -3.24 0.67
N ALA A 44 1.41 -4.11 0.14
CA ALA A 44 -0.03 -3.85 0.13
C ALA A 44 -0.61 -3.74 1.55
N LEU A 45 -0.15 -4.60 2.47
CA LEU A 45 -0.53 -4.54 3.87
C LEU A 45 -0.04 -3.25 4.53
N ALA A 46 1.23 -2.88 4.32
CA ALA A 46 1.81 -1.64 4.84
C ALA A 46 1.05 -0.42 4.31
N LEU A 47 0.74 -0.40 3.01
CA LEU A 47 -0.06 0.65 2.38
C LEU A 47 -1.44 0.79 3.03
N ALA A 48 -2.19 -0.31 3.11
CA ALA A 48 -3.53 -0.30 3.69
C ALA A 48 -3.50 0.13 5.16
N TYR A 49 -2.51 -0.36 5.92
CA TYR A 49 -2.40 -0.07 7.34
C TYR A 49 -1.95 1.37 7.59
N GLY A 50 -0.93 1.84 6.88
CA GLY A 50 -0.47 3.23 6.93
C GLY A 50 -1.59 4.19 6.57
N TYR A 51 -2.39 3.89 5.53
CA TYR A 51 -3.59 4.67 5.21
C TYR A 51 -4.60 4.69 6.36
N SER A 52 -4.92 3.52 6.94
CA SER A 52 -5.90 3.40 8.02
C SER A 52 -5.50 4.19 9.28
N GLN A 53 -4.20 4.30 9.54
CA GLN A 53 -3.64 5.03 10.68
C GLN A 53 -3.32 6.49 10.35
N GLY A 54 -3.53 6.93 9.10
CA GLY A 54 -3.13 8.26 8.65
C GLY A 54 -1.60 8.48 8.60
N SER A 55 -0.81 7.41 8.65
CA SER A 55 0.66 7.46 8.64
C SER A 55 1.18 7.58 7.22
N ARG A 56 1.49 8.81 6.82
CA ARG A 56 2.09 9.15 5.53
C ARG A 56 3.50 9.68 5.77
N LEU A 57 4.51 8.88 5.45
CA LEU A 57 5.91 9.25 5.62
C LEU A 57 6.58 9.45 4.26
N PRO A 58 7.13 10.64 3.95
CA PRO A 58 7.91 10.87 2.75
C PRO A 58 9.04 9.84 2.58
N ILE A 59 9.38 9.53 1.33
CA ILE A 59 10.60 8.77 1.02
C ILE A 59 11.74 9.75 0.79
N GLU A 60 12.74 9.70 1.66
CA GLU A 60 13.96 10.49 1.61
C GLU A 60 14.94 9.91 0.57
N SER A 61 15.07 8.58 0.52
CA SER A 61 15.95 7.88 -0.42
C SER A 61 15.25 6.74 -1.14
N ARG A 62 14.96 6.91 -2.43
CA ARG A 62 14.27 5.90 -3.24
C ARG A 62 15.17 4.73 -3.62
N GLN A 63 14.70 3.51 -3.39
CA GLN A 63 15.24 2.27 -3.94
C GLN A 63 14.18 1.53 -4.76
N LEU A 64 14.54 1.09 -5.98
CA LEU A 64 13.65 0.27 -6.83
C LEU A 64 13.33 -1.07 -6.16
N PHE A 65 12.06 -1.43 -6.13
CA PHE A 65 11.56 -2.54 -5.31
C PHE A 65 10.74 -3.56 -6.11
N ILE A 66 9.43 -3.36 -6.29
CA ILE A 66 8.54 -4.36 -6.90
C ILE A 66 8.36 -4.02 -8.39
N ASN A 67 8.56 -5.00 -9.28
CA ASN A 67 8.23 -4.85 -10.70
C ASN A 67 6.70 -4.78 -10.87
N LYS A 68 6.19 -3.85 -11.68
CA LYS A 68 4.76 -3.67 -11.94
C LYS A 68 4.09 -4.96 -12.44
N GLU A 69 4.81 -5.78 -13.19
CA GLU A 69 4.34 -7.10 -13.65
C GLU A 69 3.95 -8.03 -12.48
N ASN A 70 4.55 -7.83 -11.31
CA ASN A 70 4.30 -8.61 -10.11
C ASN A 70 3.20 -8.01 -9.22
N PHE A 71 2.55 -6.91 -9.60
CA PHE A 71 1.52 -6.28 -8.76
C PHE A 71 0.25 -7.13 -8.60
N GLY A 72 0.01 -8.06 -9.53
CA GLY A 72 -1.30 -8.70 -9.65
C GLY A 72 -2.39 -7.69 -10.04
N LYS A 73 -3.65 -8.03 -9.78
CA LYS A 73 -4.80 -7.20 -10.21
C LYS A 73 -5.23 -6.17 -9.17
N ASP A 74 -5.05 -6.46 -7.89
CA ASP A 74 -5.67 -5.67 -6.81
C ASP A 74 -4.80 -4.46 -6.41
N LEU A 75 -3.47 -4.63 -6.40
CA LEU A 75 -2.55 -3.56 -6.01
C LEU A 75 -2.62 -2.32 -6.93
N PRO A 76 -2.69 -2.44 -8.28
CA PRO A 76 -2.86 -1.29 -9.16
C PRO A 76 -4.17 -0.53 -8.87
N ALA A 77 -5.27 -1.24 -8.61
CA ALA A 77 -6.55 -0.63 -8.30
C ALA A 77 -6.49 0.18 -6.99
N LEU A 78 -5.83 -0.37 -5.96
CA LEU A 78 -5.62 0.32 -4.69
C LEU A 78 -4.75 1.58 -4.85
N ILE A 79 -3.66 1.48 -5.60
CA ILE A 79 -2.78 2.63 -5.90
C ILE A 79 -3.55 3.72 -6.63
N ASN A 80 -4.30 3.37 -7.68
CA ASN A 80 -5.08 4.32 -8.45
C ASN A 80 -6.17 4.99 -7.61
N ALA A 81 -6.92 4.22 -6.80
CA ALA A 81 -7.94 4.77 -5.91
C ALA A 81 -7.33 5.77 -4.91
N LEU A 82 -6.13 5.46 -4.39
CA LEU A 82 -5.43 6.36 -3.49
C LEU A 82 -4.94 7.63 -4.20
N ALA A 83 -4.41 7.50 -5.40
CA ALA A 83 -3.97 8.63 -6.21
C ALA A 83 -5.12 9.59 -6.50
N ILE A 84 -6.28 9.07 -6.93
CA ILE A 84 -7.50 9.86 -7.19
C ILE A 84 -7.95 10.61 -5.93
N THR A 85 -7.93 9.94 -4.77
CA THR A 85 -8.48 10.51 -3.53
C THR A 85 -7.53 11.46 -2.81
N LYS A 86 -6.23 11.42 -3.13
CA LYS A 86 -5.21 12.25 -2.46
C LYS A 86 -4.58 13.32 -3.34
N SER A 87 -4.67 13.19 -4.65
CA SER A 87 -4.27 14.23 -5.58
C SER A 87 -5.31 15.36 -5.65
N SER A 88 -4.87 16.57 -5.94
CA SER A 88 -5.74 17.67 -6.36
C SER A 88 -6.42 17.42 -7.70
N ASP A 89 -5.84 16.56 -8.54
CA ASP A 89 -6.25 16.36 -9.93
C ASP A 89 -7.37 15.32 -10.07
N GLY A 90 -7.77 14.67 -8.97
CA GLY A 90 -8.85 13.70 -8.96
C GLY A 90 -8.63 12.57 -9.96
N ILE A 91 -9.59 12.31 -10.84
CA ILE A 91 -9.49 11.24 -11.84
C ILE A 91 -8.44 11.51 -12.92
N GLU A 92 -8.13 12.79 -13.20
CA GLU A 92 -7.22 13.19 -14.27
C GLU A 92 -5.78 12.74 -14.02
N ILE A 93 -5.41 12.46 -12.76
CA ILE A 93 -4.09 11.91 -12.42
C ILE A 93 -3.81 10.58 -13.12
N LEU A 94 -4.85 9.82 -13.51
CA LEU A 94 -4.69 8.54 -14.21
C LEU A 94 -4.40 8.72 -15.71
N SER A 95 -4.69 9.88 -16.28
CA SER A 95 -4.43 10.18 -17.69
C SER A 95 -2.97 10.50 -17.95
N GLU A 96 -2.21 10.80 -16.90
CA GLU A 96 -0.78 11.03 -16.97
C GLU A 96 -0.02 9.79 -16.52
N ASP A 97 0.89 9.29 -17.36
CA ASP A 97 1.86 8.26 -16.97
C ASP A 97 2.92 8.92 -16.05
N THR A 98 2.52 9.30 -14.84
CA THR A 98 3.37 10.04 -13.91
C THR A 98 3.84 9.17 -12.74
N PRO A 99 5.06 9.42 -12.23
CA PRO A 99 5.49 8.89 -10.94
C PRO A 99 4.60 9.32 -9.77
N GLU A 100 3.80 10.39 -9.94
CA GLU A 100 2.91 10.96 -8.91
C GLU A 100 1.84 9.94 -8.46
N ILE A 101 1.33 9.09 -9.38
CA ILE A 101 0.36 8.03 -9.06
C ILE A 101 0.88 7.12 -7.94
N TYR A 102 2.17 6.78 -7.97
CA TYR A 102 2.76 5.86 -7.01
C TYR A 102 3.17 6.54 -5.72
N LYS A 103 3.46 7.84 -5.74
CA LYS A 103 4.00 8.59 -4.61
C LYS A 103 3.18 8.42 -3.33
N PHE A 104 1.87 8.58 -3.41
CA PHE A 104 1.01 8.41 -2.23
C PHE A 104 1.08 7.00 -1.68
N ALA A 105 1.03 5.99 -2.56
CA ALA A 105 1.10 4.60 -2.14
C ALA A 105 2.46 4.27 -1.50
N GLU A 106 3.55 4.75 -2.09
CA GLU A 106 4.90 4.60 -1.57
C GLU A 106 5.04 5.23 -0.16
N GLU A 107 4.52 6.43 0.05
CA GLU A 107 4.63 7.15 1.33
C GLU A 107 3.74 6.57 2.44
N TYR A 108 2.52 6.12 2.11
CA TYR A 108 1.67 5.41 3.07
C TYR A 108 2.23 4.03 3.40
N ALA A 109 2.79 3.31 2.42
CA ALA A 109 3.46 2.06 2.69
C ALA A 109 4.72 2.26 3.54
N ASN A 110 5.46 3.35 3.35
CA ASN A 110 6.61 3.69 4.19
C ASN A 110 6.18 3.88 5.66
N GLY A 111 5.17 4.71 5.89
CA GLY A 111 4.62 4.93 7.22
C GLY A 111 3.97 3.70 7.86
N GLY A 112 3.33 2.86 7.06
CA GLY A 112 2.74 1.62 7.55
C GLY A 112 3.76 0.52 7.84
N LEU A 113 4.91 0.51 7.16
CA LEU A 113 5.96 -0.50 7.37
C LEU A 113 6.56 -0.40 8.78
N ASP A 114 6.79 0.82 9.27
CA ASP A 114 7.28 1.06 10.64
C ASP A 114 6.29 0.55 11.70
N ILE A 115 4.99 0.75 11.44
CA ILE A 115 3.92 0.28 12.33
C ILE A 115 3.86 -1.24 12.28
N LEU A 116 3.92 -1.85 11.08
CA LEU A 116 3.93 -3.30 10.93
C LEU A 116 5.14 -3.94 11.60
N GLU A 117 6.34 -3.37 11.46
CA GLU A 117 7.53 -3.88 12.15
C GLU A 117 7.31 -3.90 13.65
N THR A 118 6.71 -2.85 14.20
CA THR A 118 6.45 -2.75 15.64
C THR A 118 5.38 -3.76 16.07
N GLU A 119 4.17 -3.63 15.53
CA GLU A 119 3.01 -4.40 16.01
C GLU A 119 3.13 -5.91 15.71
N TYR A 120 3.59 -6.28 14.51
CA TYR A 120 3.68 -7.70 14.16
C TYR A 120 4.80 -8.41 14.93
N MET A 121 5.90 -7.72 15.21
CA MET A 121 7.02 -8.32 15.95
C MET A 121 6.76 -8.39 17.46
N GLU A 122 5.87 -7.55 17.99
CA GLU A 122 5.40 -7.63 19.38
C GLU A 122 4.40 -8.77 19.60
N GLY A 123 3.55 -9.07 18.60
CA GLY A 123 2.56 -10.14 18.67
C GLY A 123 1.88 -10.41 17.33
N GLY A 124 2.40 -11.38 16.57
CA GLY A 124 1.90 -11.69 15.23
C GLY A 124 0.46 -12.22 15.21
N ASP A 125 0.09 -13.05 16.18
CA ASP A 125 -1.27 -13.61 16.29
C ASP A 125 -2.27 -12.54 16.71
N GLU A 126 -1.91 -11.70 17.68
CA GLU A 126 -2.71 -10.55 18.11
C GLU A 126 -2.93 -9.55 16.98
N PHE A 127 -1.88 -9.30 16.17
CA PHE A 127 -1.97 -8.46 14.99
C PHE A 127 -2.97 -9.03 13.97
N ILE A 128 -2.97 -10.34 13.73
CA ILE A 128 -3.95 -10.96 12.82
C ILE A 128 -5.37 -10.89 13.37
N GLU A 129 -5.59 -11.12 14.66
CA GLU A 129 -6.92 -10.95 15.25
C GLU A 129 -7.39 -9.48 15.17
N LYS A 130 -6.49 -8.50 15.33
CA LYS A 130 -6.78 -7.08 15.11
C LYS A 130 -7.24 -6.83 13.67
N LEU A 131 -6.51 -7.36 12.67
CA LEU A 131 -6.92 -7.25 11.26
C LEU A 131 -8.29 -7.91 11.01
N ARG A 132 -8.53 -9.09 11.59
CA ARG A 132 -9.81 -9.79 11.47
C ARG A 132 -10.97 -8.95 12.02
N LEU A 133 -10.79 -8.31 13.18
CA LEU A 133 -11.79 -7.40 13.75
C LEU A 133 -12.03 -6.16 12.88
N ILE A 134 -10.98 -5.62 12.25
CA ILE A 134 -11.12 -4.50 11.29
C ILE A 134 -11.96 -4.94 10.09
N LEU A 135 -11.67 -6.12 9.51
CA LEU A 135 -12.41 -6.65 8.36
C LEU A 135 -13.88 -6.90 8.69
N LEU A 136 -14.18 -7.45 9.87
CA LEU A 136 -15.57 -7.64 10.31
C LEU A 136 -16.34 -6.32 10.37
N LYS A 137 -15.73 -5.27 10.95
CA LYS A 137 -16.34 -3.93 11.01
C LYS A 137 -16.55 -3.31 9.63
N LEU A 138 -15.63 -3.53 8.69
CA LEU A 138 -15.76 -3.06 7.32
C LEU A 138 -16.84 -3.81 6.53
N ASN A 139 -17.07 -5.08 6.82
CA ASN A 139 -18.12 -5.87 6.17
C ASN A 139 -19.53 -5.54 6.70
N GLU A 140 -19.63 -5.08 7.94
CA GLU A 140 -20.88 -4.53 8.51
C GLU A 140 -21.17 -3.10 8.00
N ASP A 141 -20.26 -2.54 7.22
CA ASP A 141 -20.30 -1.16 6.79
C ASP A 141 -21.06 -0.98 5.46
N ASP A 142 -22.38 -0.85 5.59
CA ASP A 142 -23.27 -0.60 4.45
C ASP A 142 -23.12 0.81 3.85
N ARG A 143 -22.15 1.65 4.27
CA ARG A 143 -22.04 3.04 3.77
C ARG A 143 -21.89 3.12 2.26
N ILE A 144 -21.26 2.13 1.61
CA ILE A 144 -21.15 2.09 0.15
C ILE A 144 -22.51 1.75 -0.46
N ILE A 145 -23.19 0.70 0.01
CA ILE A 145 -24.53 0.32 -0.47
C ILE A 145 -25.52 1.47 -0.26
N LYS A 146 -25.45 2.11 0.90
CA LYS A 146 -26.30 3.24 1.26
C LYS A 146 -26.02 4.47 0.39
N LYS A 147 -24.76 4.81 0.14
CA LYS A 147 -24.39 5.90 -0.77
C LYS A 147 -24.78 5.61 -2.22
N LEU A 148 -24.68 4.37 -2.67
CA LEU A 148 -25.13 3.98 -4.01
C LEU A 148 -26.65 4.10 -4.12
N GLY A 149 -27.39 3.67 -3.10
CA GLY A 149 -28.84 3.89 -3.01
C GLY A 149 -29.23 5.37 -2.93
N GLU A 150 -28.43 6.23 -2.29
CA GLU A 150 -28.63 7.69 -2.28
C GLU A 150 -28.35 8.35 -3.65
N LEU A 151 -27.55 7.69 -4.51
CA LEU A 151 -27.21 8.16 -5.85
C LEU A 151 -28.14 7.60 -6.95
N ASP A 152 -29.16 6.82 -6.58
CA ASP A 152 -30.15 6.23 -7.49
C ASP A 152 -29.51 5.35 -8.60
N ILE A 153 -28.43 4.64 -8.24
CA ILE A 153 -27.68 3.69 -9.10
C ILE A 153 -27.80 2.26 -8.59
#